data_AF-A0AAV9N2M3-F1
#
_entry.id   AF-A0AAV9N2M3-F1
#
_cell.length_a   1.000
_cell.length_b   1.000
_cell.length_c   1.000
_cell.angle_alpha   90.00
_cell.angle_beta   90.00
_cell.angle_gamma   90.00
#
_symmetry.space_group_name_H-M   'P 1'
#
loop_
_entity.id
_entity.type
_entity.pdbx_description
1 polymer ?
#
loop_
_entity_poly.entity_id
_entity_poly.type
_entity_poly.pdbx_seq_one_letter_code
_entity_poly.pdbx_strand_id
1 'polypeptide(L)'
;MIKELQSLNIELLVSIWPTVDKQSENYEHMLEHGLLIRQDRGLRTSMDFQGDTIHADFTNPEAREFVWQVAKKNYYDKGVKLFWLDEAEPEYNVYDFDVYRYHSGSVLSTGNAYPVEYAKAFYEGMTRDGKQENVVNLIRCAWAGSQKWGALLWSGDIASSWQAFRDQVTAGLNVGIAGLPWWTTDIGE
;
A
#
# COMPACT_ATOMS: atom_id res chain seq x y z
N MET A 1 -9.85 12.25 19.99
CA MET A 1 -9.02 12.28 18.77
C MET A 1 -9.85 12.49 17.50
N ILE A 2 -10.38 11.47 16.79
CA ILE A 2 -11.03 11.68 15.46
C ILE A 2 -12.11 12.77 15.48
N LYS A 3 -13.06 12.70 16.43
CA LYS A 3 -14.13 13.71 16.58
C LYS A 3 -13.61 15.13 16.85
N GLU A 4 -12.49 15.24 17.56
CA GLU A 4 -11.87 16.52 17.90
C GLU A 4 -11.15 17.10 16.69
N LEU A 5 -10.40 16.30 15.94
CA LEU A 5 -9.79 16.71 14.66
C LEU A 5 -10.86 17.19 13.66
N GLN A 6 -11.97 16.45 13.56
CA GLN A 6 -13.11 16.84 12.71
C GLN A 6 -13.73 18.17 13.15
N SER A 7 -13.80 18.46 14.46
CA SER A 7 -14.29 19.75 14.96
C SER A 7 -13.38 20.93 14.58
N LEU A 8 -12.12 20.63 14.23
CA LEU A 8 -11.12 21.58 13.75
C LEU A 8 -10.98 21.59 12.22
N ASN A 9 -11.84 20.86 11.48
CA ASN A 9 -11.73 20.63 10.03
C ASN A 9 -10.41 19.96 9.61
N ILE A 10 -9.91 19.04 10.43
CA ILE A 10 -8.71 18.24 10.16
C ILE A 10 -9.14 16.78 9.95
N GLU A 11 -8.71 16.19 8.83
CA GLU A 11 -8.90 14.77 8.54
C GLU A 11 -7.68 13.97 8.99
N LEU A 12 -7.91 12.84 9.66
CA LEU A 12 -6.84 11.93 10.08
C LEU A 12 -6.48 10.99 8.92
N LEU A 13 -5.19 10.91 8.64
CA LEU A 13 -4.58 9.90 7.78
C LEU A 13 -3.85 8.88 8.65
N VAL A 14 -4.07 7.58 8.39
CA VAL A 14 -3.48 6.48 9.15
C VAL A 14 -2.59 5.65 8.22
N SER A 15 -1.37 5.37 8.66
CA SER A 15 -0.44 4.49 7.96
C SER A 15 -0.92 3.03 8.01
N ILE A 16 -0.88 2.38 6.86
CA ILE A 16 -1.17 0.97 6.64
C ILE A 16 0.09 0.37 6.04
N TRP A 17 0.64 -0.61 6.76
CA TRP A 17 1.70 -1.46 6.26
C TRP A 17 1.11 -2.78 5.77
N PRO A 18 1.51 -3.29 4.59
CA PRO A 18 1.07 -4.56 4.04
C PRO A 18 1.72 -5.78 4.74
N THR A 19 2.66 -5.54 5.65
CA THR A 19 3.38 -6.55 6.42
C THR A 19 2.51 -7.17 7.51
N VAL A 20 2.58 -8.48 7.65
CA VAL A 20 1.93 -9.25 8.72
C VAL A 20 3.02 -9.97 9.51
N ASP A 21 3.24 -9.52 10.75
CA ASP A 21 4.18 -10.17 11.67
C ASP A 21 3.66 -11.56 12.07
N LYS A 22 4.56 -12.56 12.15
CA LYS A 22 4.21 -13.94 12.53
C LYS A 22 3.57 -14.09 13.91
N GLN A 23 3.75 -13.11 14.80
CA GLN A 23 3.13 -13.06 16.13
C GLN A 23 1.77 -12.34 16.13
N SER A 24 1.36 -11.76 15.00
CA SER A 24 0.07 -11.09 14.87
C SER A 24 -1.10 -12.07 14.96
N GLU A 25 -2.20 -11.65 15.57
CA GLU A 25 -3.46 -12.41 15.59
C GLU A 25 -4.00 -12.72 14.17
N ASN A 26 -3.61 -11.92 13.16
CA ASN A 26 -4.03 -12.12 11.78
C ASN A 26 -3.19 -13.17 11.04
N TYR A 27 -1.97 -13.45 11.50
CA TYR A 27 -1.00 -14.24 10.74
C TYR A 27 -1.49 -15.66 10.46
N GLU A 28 -1.89 -16.41 11.49
CA GLU A 28 -2.32 -17.80 11.34
C GLU A 28 -3.51 -17.91 10.39
N HIS A 29 -4.51 -17.04 10.53
CA HIS A 29 -5.66 -17.01 9.63
C HIS A 29 -5.23 -16.75 8.18
N MET A 30 -4.43 -15.72 7.94
CA MET A 30 -3.97 -15.38 6.59
C MET A 30 -3.05 -16.45 6.00
N LEU A 31 -2.28 -17.14 6.84
CA LEU A 31 -1.42 -18.25 6.43
C LEU A 31 -2.26 -19.45 5.98
N GLU A 32 -3.23 -19.87 6.80
CA GLU A 32 -4.12 -21.02 6.54
C GLU A 32 -4.96 -20.82 5.27
N HIS A 33 -5.38 -19.57 5.00
CA HIS A 33 -6.21 -19.23 3.85
C HIS A 33 -5.39 -18.80 2.61
N GLY A 34 -4.05 -18.83 2.69
CA GLY A 34 -3.19 -18.49 1.55
C GLY A 34 -3.28 -17.01 1.11
N LEU A 35 -3.49 -16.11 2.07
CA LEU A 35 -3.66 -14.66 1.86
C LEU A 35 -2.33 -13.89 1.93
N LEU A 36 -1.24 -14.58 2.26
CA LEU A 36 0.12 -14.04 2.33
C LEU A 36 0.91 -14.47 1.09
N ILE A 37 1.85 -13.62 0.66
CA ILE A 37 2.78 -13.99 -0.41
C ILE A 37 3.57 -15.24 -0.03
N ARG A 38 4.23 -15.85 -1.02
CA ARG A 38 5.06 -17.05 -0.81
C ARG A 38 6.48 -16.83 -1.28
N GLN A 39 7.39 -17.60 -0.71
CA GLN A 39 8.78 -17.69 -1.14
C GLN A 39 9.06 -19.13 -1.54
N ASP A 40 9.64 -19.33 -2.71
CA ASP A 40 9.99 -20.65 -3.25
C ASP A 40 11.16 -21.29 -2.50
N ARG A 41 12.01 -20.47 -1.88
CA ARG A 41 13.24 -20.89 -1.20
C ARG A 41 13.48 -20.00 0.03
N GLY A 42 14.21 -20.53 1.01
CA GLY A 42 14.58 -19.80 2.23
C GLY A 42 13.49 -19.81 3.29
N LEU A 43 13.67 -18.96 4.31
CA LEU A 43 12.67 -18.76 5.36
C LEU A 43 11.51 -17.94 4.79
N ARG A 44 10.29 -18.25 5.25
CA ARG A 44 9.07 -17.51 4.87
C ARG A 44 8.99 -16.19 5.64
N THR A 45 9.92 -15.29 5.32
CA THR A 45 10.10 -13.94 5.87
C THR A 45 10.51 -13.04 4.70
N SER A 46 9.69 -12.03 4.40
CA SER A 46 9.95 -11.13 3.28
C SER A 46 10.51 -9.77 3.70
N MET A 47 10.25 -9.35 4.94
CA MET A 47 10.79 -8.13 5.53
C MET A 47 11.04 -8.36 7.03
N ASP A 48 12.21 -7.93 7.54
CA ASP A 48 12.62 -8.10 8.95
C ASP A 48 12.72 -6.76 9.72
N PHE A 49 12.14 -5.70 9.17
CA PHE A 49 12.09 -4.40 9.79
C PHE A 49 11.12 -4.39 10.98
N GLN A 50 11.70 -4.38 12.19
CA GLN A 50 10.97 -4.38 13.48
C GLN A 50 10.07 -5.60 13.73
N GLY A 51 10.25 -6.69 13.00
CA GLY A 51 9.43 -7.90 13.16
C GLY A 51 9.76 -8.95 12.12
N ASP A 52 9.34 -10.19 12.34
CA ASP A 52 9.47 -11.24 11.32
C ASP A 52 8.17 -11.25 10.50
N THR A 53 8.18 -10.55 9.37
CA THR A 53 6.95 -10.25 8.64
C THR A 53 6.90 -10.88 7.25
N ILE A 54 5.66 -11.10 6.80
CA ILE A 54 5.37 -11.43 5.42
C ILE A 54 4.23 -10.58 4.87
N HIS A 55 4.34 -10.17 3.60
CA HIS A 55 3.37 -9.31 2.97
C HIS A 55 2.03 -10.02 2.72
N ALA A 56 0.94 -9.30 2.92
CA ALA A 56 -0.35 -9.65 2.34
C ALA A 56 -0.27 -9.67 0.81
N ASP A 57 -0.92 -10.64 0.16
CA ASP A 57 -0.93 -10.78 -1.28
C ASP A 57 -2.12 -10.05 -1.90
N PHE A 58 -1.99 -8.76 -2.20
CA PHE A 58 -3.11 -8.00 -2.78
C PHE A 58 -3.53 -8.51 -4.17
N THR A 59 -2.73 -9.32 -4.85
CA THR A 59 -3.17 -9.95 -6.11
C THR A 59 -4.20 -11.06 -5.88
N ASN A 60 -4.32 -11.56 -4.65
CA ASN A 60 -5.41 -12.42 -4.20
C ASN A 60 -6.63 -11.55 -3.79
N PRO A 61 -7.80 -11.69 -4.46
CA PRO A 61 -9.01 -10.95 -4.09
C PRO A 61 -9.47 -11.19 -2.65
N GLU A 62 -9.26 -12.38 -2.10
CA GLU A 62 -9.64 -12.72 -0.72
C GLU A 62 -8.74 -11.99 0.29
N ALA A 63 -7.45 -11.84 -0.03
CA ALA A 63 -6.53 -11.09 0.82
C ALA A 63 -6.86 -9.59 0.82
N ARG A 64 -7.23 -9.03 -0.34
CA ARG A 64 -7.70 -7.63 -0.43
C ARG A 64 -8.91 -7.40 0.47
N GLU A 65 -9.89 -8.30 0.40
CA GLU A 65 -11.09 -8.21 1.22
C GLU A 65 -10.74 -8.34 2.70
N PHE A 66 -9.90 -9.31 3.08
CA PHE A 66 -9.51 -9.51 4.48
C PHE A 66 -8.82 -8.27 5.06
N VAL A 67 -7.79 -7.75 4.38
CA VAL A 67 -7.05 -6.57 4.83
C VAL A 67 -7.97 -5.35 4.92
N TRP A 68 -8.83 -5.15 3.92
CA TRP A 68 -9.83 -4.08 3.97
C TRP A 68 -10.77 -4.23 5.17
N GLN A 69 -11.30 -5.43 5.46
CA GLN A 69 -12.21 -5.62 6.59
C GLN A 69 -11.54 -5.34 7.94
N VAL A 70 -10.27 -5.71 8.09
CA VAL A 70 -9.46 -5.38 9.28
C VAL A 70 -9.30 -3.87 9.41
N ALA A 71 -8.87 -3.18 8.34
CA ALA A 71 -8.72 -1.72 8.33
C ALA A 71 -10.07 -1.01 8.56
N LYS A 72 -11.14 -1.54 7.97
CA LYS A 72 -12.49 -0.99 8.08
C LYS A 72 -12.97 -1.02 9.52
N LYS A 73 -12.94 -2.19 10.15
CA LYS A 73 -13.35 -2.39 11.54
C LYS A 73 -12.55 -1.50 12.50
N ASN A 74 -11.25 -1.39 12.26
CA ASN A 74 -10.33 -0.76 13.21
C ASN A 74 -10.16 0.74 13.01
N TYR A 75 -10.39 1.27 11.81
CA TYR A 75 -10.16 2.68 11.45
C TYR A 75 -11.36 3.31 10.74
N TYR A 76 -11.80 2.76 9.61
CA TYR A 76 -12.82 3.40 8.77
C TYR A 76 -14.15 3.57 9.50
N ASP A 77 -14.65 2.53 10.17
CA ASP A 77 -15.89 2.56 10.95
C ASP A 77 -15.79 3.50 12.17
N LYS A 78 -14.58 3.90 12.56
CA LYS A 78 -14.33 4.90 13.62
C LYS A 78 -14.23 6.33 13.08
N GLY A 79 -14.32 6.52 11.77
CA GLY A 79 -14.37 7.83 11.10
C GLY A 79 -13.12 8.23 10.34
N VAL A 80 -12.12 7.35 10.19
CA VAL A 80 -10.95 7.59 9.32
C VAL A 80 -11.38 7.51 7.86
N LYS A 81 -10.97 8.47 7.03
CA LYS A 81 -11.34 8.55 5.61
C LYS A 81 -10.15 8.59 4.65
N LEU A 82 -8.93 8.62 5.19
CA LEU A 82 -7.68 8.69 4.43
C LEU A 82 -6.72 7.62 4.95
N PHE A 83 -6.14 6.87 4.03
CA PHE A 83 -5.10 5.89 4.35
C PHE A 83 -3.81 6.25 3.63
N TRP A 84 -2.71 6.01 4.35
CA TRP A 84 -1.37 5.97 3.77
C TRP A 84 -0.99 4.52 3.57
N LEU A 85 -1.05 4.09 2.32
CA LEU A 85 -0.72 2.76 1.83
C LEU A 85 0.79 2.73 1.57
N ASP A 86 1.53 2.60 2.67
CA ASP A 86 2.98 2.56 2.69
C ASP A 86 3.50 1.20 2.19
N GLU A 87 4.79 1.09 1.88
CA GLU A 87 5.42 -0.18 1.44
C GLU A 87 4.74 -0.83 0.22
N ALA A 88 4.34 -0.02 -0.76
CA ALA A 88 3.42 -0.45 -1.82
C ALA A 88 4.09 -1.17 -3.00
N GLU A 89 5.42 -1.31 -3.04
CA GLU A 89 6.16 -1.97 -4.12
C GLU A 89 5.82 -3.47 -4.28
N PRO A 90 5.78 -4.31 -3.23
CA PRO A 90 6.10 -4.07 -1.82
C PRO A 90 7.60 -4.13 -1.51
N GLU A 91 8.04 -3.45 -0.44
CA GLU A 91 9.44 -3.46 -0.04
C GLU A 91 9.86 -4.83 0.51
N TYR A 92 10.86 -5.42 -0.13
CA TYR A 92 11.51 -6.62 0.34
C TYR A 92 12.82 -6.26 1.03
N ASN A 93 13.19 -7.03 2.06
CA ASN A 93 14.55 -6.96 2.60
C ASN A 93 15.62 -7.11 1.52
N VAL A 94 15.34 -8.00 0.56
CA VAL A 94 16.20 -8.26 -0.61
C VAL A 94 15.30 -8.38 -1.83
N TYR A 95 15.57 -7.58 -2.86
CA TYR A 95 14.79 -7.55 -4.10
C TYR A 95 15.10 -8.72 -5.06
N ASP A 96 15.13 -9.95 -4.52
CA ASP A 96 15.31 -11.20 -5.28
C ASP A 96 13.97 -11.65 -5.90
N PHE A 97 13.48 -10.91 -6.89
CA PHE A 97 12.15 -11.10 -7.48
C PHE A 97 11.85 -12.54 -7.97
N ASP A 98 12.87 -13.35 -8.26
CA ASP A 98 12.70 -14.73 -8.72
C ASP A 98 12.20 -15.69 -7.63
N VAL A 99 12.43 -15.38 -6.36
CA VAL A 99 12.04 -16.25 -5.23
C VAL A 99 10.60 -16.02 -4.76
N TYR A 100 10.00 -14.88 -5.07
CA TYR A 100 8.67 -14.51 -4.58
C TYR A 100 7.55 -14.97 -5.52
N ARG A 101 6.42 -15.37 -4.93
CA ARG A 101 5.20 -15.77 -5.64
C ARG A 101 3.99 -15.07 -5.06
N TYR A 102 3.17 -14.55 -5.97
CA TYR A 102 1.83 -14.05 -5.69
C TYR A 102 0.77 -15.05 -6.17
N HIS A 103 -0.48 -14.79 -5.84
CA HIS A 103 -1.65 -15.50 -6.33
C HIS A 103 -1.77 -15.35 -7.85
N SER A 104 -1.46 -14.16 -8.37
CA SER A 104 -1.43 -13.89 -9.81
C SER A 104 -0.29 -14.58 -10.58
N GLY A 105 0.72 -15.14 -9.90
CA GLY A 105 1.85 -15.82 -10.54
C GLY A 105 3.20 -15.49 -9.91
N SER A 106 4.27 -15.74 -10.66
CA SER A 106 5.62 -15.34 -10.22
C SER A 106 5.77 -13.83 -10.19
N VAL A 107 6.55 -13.29 -9.25
CA VAL A 107 6.82 -11.83 -9.22
C VAL A 107 7.54 -11.38 -10.49
N LEU A 108 8.37 -12.23 -11.10
CA LEU A 108 8.97 -11.98 -12.42
C LEU A 108 7.92 -11.76 -13.53
N SER A 109 6.74 -12.37 -13.42
CA SER A 109 5.68 -12.26 -14.43
C SER A 109 4.65 -11.19 -14.12
N THR A 110 4.30 -11.00 -12.84
CA THR A 110 3.13 -10.18 -12.44
C THR A 110 3.44 -9.16 -11.34
N GLY A 111 4.71 -9.05 -10.91
CA GLY A 111 5.14 -8.27 -9.74
C GLY A 111 4.61 -6.84 -9.70
N ASN A 112 4.76 -6.12 -10.81
CA ASN A 112 4.40 -4.70 -10.91
C ASN A 112 2.90 -4.42 -10.74
N ALA A 113 2.03 -5.44 -10.77
CA ALA A 113 0.60 -5.25 -10.53
C ALA A 113 0.27 -5.06 -9.03
N TYR A 114 1.18 -5.42 -8.12
CA TYR A 114 0.95 -5.34 -6.67
C TYR A 114 0.44 -3.96 -6.18
N PRO A 115 1.09 -2.82 -6.47
CA PRO A 115 0.61 -1.51 -6.03
C PRO A 115 -0.78 -1.13 -6.56
N VAL A 116 -1.14 -1.60 -7.76
CA VAL A 116 -2.49 -1.36 -8.32
C VAL A 116 -3.52 -2.10 -7.50
N GLU A 117 -3.27 -3.37 -7.18
CA GLU A 117 -4.20 -4.19 -6.42
C GLU A 117 -4.29 -3.75 -4.94
N TYR A 118 -3.20 -3.20 -4.39
CA TYR A 118 -3.19 -2.59 -3.06
C TYR A 118 -4.06 -1.34 -3.00
N ALA A 119 -3.86 -0.39 -3.93
CA ALA A 119 -4.71 0.79 -4.05
C ALA A 119 -6.19 0.42 -4.26
N LYS A 120 -6.43 -0.55 -5.14
CA LYS A 120 -7.77 -1.05 -5.46
C LYS A 120 -8.49 -1.64 -4.25
N ALA A 121 -7.80 -2.39 -3.37
CA ALA A 121 -8.39 -2.97 -2.17
C ALA A 121 -9.07 -1.90 -1.29
N PHE A 122 -8.36 -0.81 -1.03
CA PHE A 122 -8.87 0.29 -0.21
C PHE A 122 -9.90 1.12 -0.95
N TYR A 123 -9.68 1.42 -2.24
CA TYR A 123 -10.64 2.20 -3.02
C TYR A 123 -12.01 1.50 -3.14
N GLU A 124 -12.04 0.23 -3.56
CA GLU A 124 -13.28 -0.54 -3.68
C GLU A 124 -13.95 -0.73 -2.31
N GLY A 125 -13.16 -0.91 -1.26
CA GLY A 125 -13.67 -0.99 0.11
C GLY A 125 -14.36 0.29 0.59
N MET A 126 -13.73 1.45 0.36
CA MET A 126 -14.23 2.76 0.80
C MET A 126 -15.46 3.22 0.01
N THR A 127 -15.47 2.94 -1.30
CA THR A 127 -16.58 3.27 -2.20
C THR A 127 -17.77 2.31 -2.09
N ARG A 128 -17.58 1.14 -1.46
CA ARG A 128 -18.65 0.14 -1.28
C ARG A 128 -19.87 0.76 -0.61
N ASP A 129 -21.04 0.43 -1.15
CA ASP A 129 -22.35 0.93 -0.72
C ASP A 129 -22.51 2.46 -0.80
N GLY A 130 -21.69 3.15 -1.60
CA GLY A 130 -21.78 4.61 -1.79
C GLY A 130 -21.34 5.42 -0.57
N LYS A 131 -20.53 4.85 0.33
CA LYS A 131 -20.12 5.50 1.59
C LYS A 131 -19.16 6.67 1.39
N GLN A 132 -18.37 6.65 0.32
CA GLN A 132 -17.44 7.71 -0.03
C GLN A 132 -17.30 7.80 -1.55
N GLU A 133 -17.53 9.00 -2.11
CA GLU A 133 -17.45 9.23 -3.56
C GLU A 133 -16.07 9.74 -3.99
N ASN A 134 -15.42 10.58 -3.17
CA ASN A 134 -14.11 11.17 -3.46
C ASN A 134 -13.03 10.49 -2.62
N VAL A 135 -12.58 9.32 -3.06
CA VAL A 135 -11.50 8.57 -2.38
C VAL A 135 -10.14 9.02 -2.91
N VAL A 136 -9.25 9.36 -1.98
CA VAL A 136 -7.82 9.54 -2.23
C VAL A 136 -7.03 8.89 -1.10
N ASN A 137 -6.01 8.13 -1.44
CA ASN A 137 -5.09 7.51 -0.48
C ASN A 137 -3.65 7.82 -0.91
N LEU A 138 -2.80 8.12 0.06
CA LEU A 138 -1.36 8.29 -0.16
C LEU A 138 -0.76 6.90 -0.41
N ILE A 139 0.05 6.72 -1.45
CA ILE A 139 0.66 5.42 -1.79
C ILE A 139 2.09 5.59 -2.29
N ARG A 140 2.98 4.64 -1.96
CA ARG A 140 4.43 4.76 -2.27
C ARG A 140 4.80 4.34 -3.68
N CYS A 141 4.01 3.45 -4.26
CA CYS A 141 4.28 2.85 -5.55
C CYS A 141 3.00 2.78 -6.38
N ALA A 142 3.16 2.76 -7.70
CA ALA A 142 2.06 2.71 -8.65
C ALA A 142 2.47 1.95 -9.91
N TRP A 143 1.47 1.43 -10.61
CA TRP A 143 1.63 0.91 -11.97
C TRP A 143 0.50 1.43 -12.87
N ALA A 144 0.55 1.08 -14.15
CA ALA A 144 -0.41 1.58 -15.14
C ALA A 144 -1.85 1.31 -14.70
N GLY A 145 -2.63 2.39 -14.53
CA GLY A 145 -4.03 2.31 -14.10
C GLY A 145 -4.28 2.62 -12.62
N SER A 146 -3.24 2.77 -11.78
CA SER A 146 -3.40 3.12 -10.36
C SER A 146 -4.21 4.41 -10.13
N GLN A 147 -4.20 5.36 -11.07
CA GLN A 147 -4.99 6.61 -10.98
C GLN A 147 -6.51 6.37 -10.88
N LYS A 148 -7.00 5.22 -11.35
CA LYS A 148 -8.43 4.84 -11.24
C LYS A 148 -8.85 4.54 -9.80
N TRP A 149 -7.88 4.27 -8.93
CA TRP A 149 -8.07 3.82 -7.55
C TRP A 149 -7.69 4.88 -6.53
N GLY A 150 -7.76 6.16 -6.91
CA GLY A 150 -7.51 7.27 -6.00
C GLY A 150 -6.09 7.34 -5.44
N ALA A 151 -5.10 6.86 -6.19
CA ALA A 151 -3.70 6.85 -5.80
C ALA A 151 -3.08 8.25 -5.87
N LEU A 152 -2.83 8.86 -4.71
CA LEU A 152 -1.92 10.00 -4.55
C LEU A 152 -0.52 9.42 -4.32
N LEU A 153 0.30 9.42 -5.37
CA LEU A 153 1.66 8.87 -5.31
C LEU A 153 2.59 9.86 -4.59
N TRP A 154 3.49 9.38 -3.73
CA TRP A 154 4.67 10.16 -3.35
C TRP A 154 5.98 9.43 -3.72
N SER A 155 7.09 10.17 -3.71
CA SER A 155 8.37 9.72 -4.22
C SER A 155 9.13 8.71 -3.35
N GLY A 156 8.59 8.35 -2.18
CA GLY A 156 9.27 7.48 -1.23
C GLY A 156 10.43 8.17 -0.51
N ASP A 157 11.20 7.35 0.20
CA ASP A 157 12.24 7.77 1.14
C ASP A 157 13.50 8.23 0.39
N ILE A 158 13.60 9.54 0.12
CA ILE A 158 14.74 10.13 -0.60
C ILE A 158 15.61 10.96 0.34
N ALA A 159 16.87 11.19 -0.05
CA ALA A 159 17.79 11.95 0.78
C ALA A 159 17.50 13.46 0.71
N SER A 160 17.39 14.13 1.85
CA SER A 160 17.27 15.61 1.94
C SER A 160 18.47 16.33 1.33
N SER A 161 18.38 16.64 0.03
CA SER A 161 19.47 17.23 -0.73
C SER A 161 18.96 18.04 -1.92
N TRP A 162 19.73 19.04 -2.35
CA TRP A 162 19.41 19.81 -3.55
C TRP A 162 19.37 18.97 -4.83
N GLN A 163 20.07 17.85 -4.85
CA GLN A 163 20.03 16.92 -5.96
C GLN A 163 18.69 16.17 -5.99
N ALA A 164 18.24 15.62 -4.84
CA ALA A 164 16.95 14.97 -4.73
C ALA A 164 15.80 15.91 -5.11
N PHE A 165 15.79 17.14 -4.57
CA PHE A 165 14.82 18.17 -4.96
C PHE A 165 14.75 18.39 -6.49
N ARG A 166 15.91 18.46 -7.17
CA ARG A 166 15.97 18.60 -8.63
C ARG A 166 15.39 17.39 -9.34
N ASP A 167 15.71 16.19 -8.87
CA ASP A 167 15.25 14.94 -9.47
C ASP A 167 13.74 14.80 -9.33
N GLN A 168 13.17 15.26 -8.22
CA GLN A 168 11.72 15.25 -7.98
C GLN A 168 10.91 16.08 -8.97
N VAL A 169 11.44 17.23 -9.44
CA VAL A 169 10.77 18.01 -10.50
C VAL A 169 10.61 17.17 -11.77
N THR A 170 11.65 16.42 -12.13
CA THR A 170 11.62 15.57 -13.33
C THR A 170 10.75 14.33 -13.12
N ALA A 171 10.83 13.72 -11.93
CA ALA A 171 10.00 12.57 -11.57
C ALA A 171 8.51 12.92 -11.62
N GLY A 172 8.09 14.01 -10.96
CA GLY A 172 6.68 14.42 -10.93
C GLY A 172 6.10 14.74 -12.32
N LEU A 173 6.87 15.39 -13.20
CA LEU A 173 6.44 15.64 -14.58
C LEU A 173 6.27 14.34 -15.36
N ASN A 174 7.20 13.40 -15.23
CA ASN A 174 7.11 12.09 -15.90
C ASN A 174 5.95 11.25 -15.35
N VAL A 175 5.71 11.27 -14.04
CA VAL A 175 4.56 10.63 -13.39
C VAL A 175 3.24 11.21 -13.92
N GLY A 176 3.16 12.54 -14.06
CA GLY A 176 2.01 13.20 -14.66
C GLY A 176 1.76 12.76 -16.11
N ILE A 177 2.81 12.70 -16.94
CA ILE A 177 2.73 12.21 -18.33
C ILE A 177 2.34 10.73 -18.38
N ALA A 178 2.78 9.92 -17.41
CA ALA A 178 2.42 8.52 -17.27
C ALA A 178 0.95 8.29 -16.83
N GLY A 179 0.20 9.37 -16.58
CA GLY A 179 -1.24 9.31 -16.30
C GLY A 179 -1.58 9.23 -14.82
N LEU A 180 -0.66 9.58 -13.92
CA LEU A 180 -0.86 9.69 -12.48
C LEU A 180 -0.90 11.18 -12.09
N PRO A 181 -2.10 11.82 -12.08
CA PRO A 181 -2.21 13.26 -11.89
C PRO A 181 -2.02 13.71 -10.44
N TRP A 182 -2.15 12.79 -9.48
CA TRP A 182 -1.97 13.05 -8.06
C TRP A 182 -0.60 12.53 -7.64
N TRP A 183 0.34 13.46 -7.49
CA TRP A 183 1.71 13.19 -7.09
C TRP A 183 2.22 14.27 -6.14
N THR A 184 3.04 13.88 -5.16
CA THR A 184 3.66 14.79 -4.19
C THR A 184 5.05 14.29 -3.76
N THR A 185 5.74 15.08 -2.95
CA THR A 185 6.99 14.71 -2.25
C THR A 185 6.86 15.01 -0.77
N ASP A 186 7.80 14.50 0.02
CA ASP A 186 8.04 14.99 1.37
C ASP A 186 8.74 16.35 1.29
N ILE A 187 8.15 17.38 1.92
CA ILE A 187 8.73 18.73 1.88
C ILE A 187 9.98 18.77 2.76
N GLY A 188 11.12 19.01 2.12
CA GLY A 188 12.43 18.96 2.78
C GLY A 188 13.31 17.83 2.27
N GLU A 189 12.75 16.96 1.43
CA GLU A 189 13.46 15.91 0.69
C GLU A 189 13.65 16.25 -0.79
#